data_AF-A0A847A1F3-F1
#
_entry.id   AF-A0A847A1F3-F1
#
_cell.length_a   1.000
_cell.length_b   1.000
_cell.length_c   1.000
_cell.angle_alpha   90.00
_cell.angle_beta   90.00
_cell.angle_gamma   90.00
#
_symmetry.space_group_name_H-M   'P 1'
#
loop_
_entity.id
_entity.type
_entity.pdbx_description
1 polymer ?
#
loop_
_entity_poly.entity_id
_entity_poly.type
_entity_poly.pdbx_seq_one_letter_code
_entity_poly.pdbx_strand_id
1 'polypeptide(L)'
;MSDQDYKHIENPLHVTRREFVSITGIIAVLLALPVIWIKSAASSKNDYIRARTQNLYEDDIKSKIRVSHANKSVARYYEEFGGKPLSHLSEELLHTKYINRTTVLY
;
A
#
# COMPACT_ATOMS: atom_id res chain seq x y z
N MET A 1 -13.48 -53.57 40.98
CA MET A 1 -13.37 -52.12 40.79
C MET A 1 -12.31 -51.60 41.74
N SER A 2 -11.21 -51.03 41.23
CA SER A 2 -10.14 -50.46 42.06
C SER A 2 -10.56 -49.08 42.56
N ASP A 3 -10.65 -48.93 43.88
CA ASP A 3 -10.90 -47.68 44.56
C ASP A 3 -9.65 -46.80 44.43
N GLN A 4 -9.74 -45.67 43.72
CA GLN A 4 -8.64 -44.74 43.57
C GLN A 4 -8.85 -43.58 44.55
N ASP A 5 -7.91 -43.46 45.50
CA ASP A 5 -7.92 -42.43 46.55
C ASP A 5 -7.58 -41.06 45.95
N TYR A 6 -8.61 -40.33 45.51
CA TYR A 6 -8.46 -39.02 44.90
C TYR A 6 -8.26 -37.95 45.99
N LYS A 7 -7.01 -37.55 46.24
CA LYS A 7 -6.73 -36.38 47.07
C LYS A 7 -7.20 -35.11 46.37
N HIS A 8 -8.32 -34.56 46.83
CA HIS A 8 -8.85 -33.29 46.35
C HIS A 8 -7.91 -32.14 46.80
N ILE A 9 -7.07 -31.66 45.90
CA ILE A 9 -6.20 -30.51 46.16
C ILE A 9 -7.07 -29.25 45.97
N GLU A 10 -7.37 -28.54 47.06
CA GLU A 10 -8.08 -27.26 46.98
C GLU A 10 -7.22 -26.19 46.29
N ASN A 11 -7.89 -25.22 45.66
CA ASN A 11 -7.29 -24.16 44.83
C ASN A 11 -5.96 -23.63 45.42
N PRO A 12 -4.79 -24.02 44.87
CA PRO A 12 -3.50 -23.69 45.48
C PRO A 12 -3.20 -22.18 45.43
N LEU A 13 -3.91 -21.45 44.57
CA LEU A 13 -3.77 -20.02 44.32
C LEU A 13 -4.83 -19.15 45.02
N HIS A 14 -5.79 -19.72 45.74
CA HIS A 14 -6.88 -19.00 46.45
C HIS A 14 -7.63 -17.94 45.62
N VAL A 15 -7.72 -18.10 44.31
CA VAL A 15 -8.41 -17.14 43.43
C VAL A 15 -9.87 -17.52 43.25
N THR A 16 -10.76 -16.53 43.30
CA THR A 16 -12.17 -16.72 42.94
C THR A 16 -12.32 -16.89 41.42
N ARG A 17 -13.42 -17.51 40.99
CA ARG A 17 -13.72 -17.70 39.55
C ARG A 17 -13.75 -16.37 38.76
N ARG A 18 -14.20 -15.28 39.40
CA ARG A 18 -14.29 -13.95 38.79
C ARG A 18 -12.89 -13.34 38.62
N GLU A 19 -12.06 -13.42 39.66
CA GLU A 19 -10.67 -12.95 39.61
C GLU A 19 -9.84 -13.77 38.62
N PHE A 20 -10.07 -15.08 38.51
CA PHE A 20 -9.42 -15.91 37.50
C PHE A 20 -9.74 -15.44 36.08
N VAL A 21 -11.01 -15.15 35.78
CA VAL A 21 -11.43 -14.61 34.48
C VAL A 21 -10.81 -13.22 34.23
N SER A 22 -10.73 -12.37 35.25
CA SER A 22 -10.08 -11.06 35.14
C SER A 22 -8.57 -11.17 34.87
N ILE A 23 -7.86 -12.02 35.61
CA ILE A 23 -6.41 -12.20 35.46
C ILE A 23 -6.07 -12.81 34.09
N THR A 24 -6.80 -13.85 33.68
CA THR A 24 -6.59 -14.45 32.36
C THR A 24 -6.89 -13.47 31.23
N GLY A 25 -7.92 -12.63 31.35
CA GLY A 25 -8.19 -11.55 30.42
C GLY A 25 -7.04 -10.53 30.31
N ILE A 26 -6.49 -10.09 31.46
CA ILE A 26 -5.36 -9.14 31.50
C ILE A 26 -4.10 -9.76 30.87
N ILE A 27 -3.79 -11.01 31.20
CA ILE A 27 -2.64 -11.72 30.63
C ILE A 27 -2.80 -11.84 29.11
N ALA A 28 -3.99 -12.21 28.63
CA ALA A 28 -4.25 -12.30 27.19
C ALA A 28 -4.04 -10.96 26.47
N VAL A 29 -4.50 -9.84 27.08
CA VAL A 29 -4.27 -8.49 26.53
C VAL A 29 -2.78 -8.14 26.52
N LEU A 30 -2.07 -8.37 27.64
CA LEU A 30 -0.64 -8.10 27.74
C LEU A 30 0.19 -8.89 26.72
N LEU A 31 -0.17 -10.15 26.47
CA LEU A 31 0.47 -10.96 25.44
C LEU A 31 0.14 -10.49 24.00
N ALA A 32 -1.05 -9.90 23.78
CA ALA A 32 -1.46 -9.41 22.47
C ALA A 32 -0.82 -8.07 22.08
N LEU A 33 -0.59 -7.16 23.04
CA LEU A 33 0.02 -5.83 22.80
C LEU A 33 1.35 -5.87 22.01
N PRO A 34 2.35 -6.71 22.34
CA PRO A 34 3.61 -6.74 21.58
C PRO A 34 3.41 -7.24 20.15
N VAL A 35 2.43 -8.12 19.89
CA VAL A 35 2.12 -8.60 18.54
C VAL A 35 1.59 -7.47 17.66
N ILE A 36 0.73 -6.60 18.21
CA ILE A 36 0.20 -5.42 17.49
C ILE A 36 1.34 -4.45 17.15
N TRP A 37 2.23 -4.19 18.12
CA TRP A 37 3.37 -3.29 17.91
C TRP A 37 4.37 -3.84 16.89
N ILE A 38 4.70 -5.14 16.94
CA ILE A 38 5.59 -5.79 15.95
C ILE A 38 4.99 -5.71 14.55
N LYS A 39 3.69 -5.97 14.39
CA LYS A 39 3.02 -5.82 13.09
C LYS A 39 3.06 -4.38 12.57
N SER A 40 2.91 -3.40 13.45
CA SER A 40 3.04 -1.98 13.09
C SER A 40 4.47 -1.61 12.72
N ALA A 41 5.47 -2.14 13.42
CA ALA A 41 6.89 -1.88 13.14
C ALA A 41 7.34 -2.55 11.83
N ALA A 42 6.79 -3.73 11.51
CA ALA A 42 7.08 -4.47 10.28
C ALA A 42 6.24 -4.00 9.07
N SER A 43 5.32 -3.04 9.25
CA SER A 43 4.47 -2.57 8.17
C SER A 43 5.27 -1.79 7.12
N SER A 44 5.22 -2.26 5.88
CA SER A 44 5.73 -1.54 4.71
C SER A 44 4.80 -0.36 4.40
N LYS A 45 5.29 0.86 4.58
CA LYS A 45 4.55 2.09 4.22
C LYS A 45 4.32 2.25 2.72
N ASN A 46 4.79 1.33 1.86
CA ASN A 46 4.73 1.47 0.40
C ASN A 46 3.68 0.56 -0.25
N ASP A 47 2.91 -0.19 0.52
CA ASP A 47 2.00 -1.19 -0.04
C ASP A 47 0.89 -0.54 -0.90
N TYR A 48 0.43 0.66 -0.52
CA TYR A 48 -0.52 1.42 -1.33
C TYR A 48 0.09 1.92 -2.65
N ILE A 49 1.38 2.29 -2.67
CA ILE A 49 2.09 2.69 -3.88
C ILE A 49 2.19 1.48 -4.81
N ARG A 50 2.55 0.32 -4.26
CA ARG A 50 2.63 -0.93 -5.02
C ARG A 50 1.28 -1.31 -5.63
N ALA A 51 0.21 -1.27 -4.83
CA ALA A 51 -1.15 -1.55 -5.30
C ALA A 51 -1.58 -0.60 -6.42
N ARG A 52 -1.31 0.71 -6.27
CA ARG A 52 -1.61 1.72 -7.31
C ARG A 52 -0.85 1.42 -8.60
N THR A 53 0.44 1.16 -8.50
CA THR A 53 1.30 0.87 -9.66
C THR A 53 0.87 -0.41 -10.36
N GLN A 54 0.55 -1.48 -9.61
CA GLN A 54 0.09 -2.74 -10.17
C GLN A 54 -1.22 -2.55 -10.95
N ASN A 55 -2.22 -1.90 -10.35
CA ASN A 55 -3.50 -1.68 -11.00
C ASN A 55 -3.36 -0.83 -12.28
N LEU A 56 -2.48 0.18 -12.26
CA LEU A 56 -2.19 0.99 -13.45
C LEU A 56 -1.65 0.13 -14.61
N TYR A 57 -0.77 -0.83 -14.33
CA TYR A 57 -0.28 -1.75 -15.35
C TYR A 57 -1.32 -2.77 -15.81
N GLU A 58 -2.19 -3.24 -14.91
CA GLU A 58 -3.30 -4.11 -15.28
C GLU A 58 -4.29 -3.41 -16.22
N ASP A 59 -4.57 -2.13 -15.99
CA ASP A 59 -5.42 -1.30 -16.84
C ASP A 59 -4.77 -1.04 -18.21
N ASP A 60 -3.45 -0.77 -18.25
CA ASP A 60 -2.71 -0.67 -19.50
C ASP A 60 -2.84 -1.98 -20.31
N ILE A 61 -2.63 -3.14 -19.68
CA ILE A 61 -2.74 -4.45 -20.36
C ILE A 61 -4.10 -4.66 -21.02
N LYS A 62 -5.17 -4.21 -20.35
CA LYS A 62 -6.56 -4.34 -20.83
C LYS A 62 -6.91 -3.31 -21.91
N SER A 63 -6.09 -2.28 -22.13
CA SER A 63 -6.36 -1.25 -23.13
C SER A 63 -6.30 -1.81 -24.55
N LYS A 64 -7.29 -1.41 -25.38
CA LYS A 64 -7.35 -1.76 -26.81
C LYS A 64 -6.20 -1.13 -27.62
N ILE A 65 -5.71 0.03 -27.20
CA ILE A 65 -4.59 0.75 -27.82
C ILE A 65 -3.52 0.96 -26.75
N ARG A 66 -2.36 0.35 -26.96
CA ARG A 66 -1.24 0.30 -26.00
C ARG A 66 -0.10 1.28 -26.32
N VAL A 67 -0.11 1.86 -27.52
CA VAL A 67 0.99 2.69 -28.03
C VAL A 67 0.47 4.02 -28.54
N SER A 68 1.18 5.11 -28.20
CA SER A 68 0.72 6.48 -28.47
C SER A 68 0.54 6.79 -29.96
N HIS A 69 1.41 6.23 -30.83
CA HIS A 69 1.34 6.46 -32.28
C HIS A 69 0.16 5.74 -32.96
N ALA A 70 -0.49 4.79 -32.30
CA ALA A 70 -1.70 4.14 -32.79
C ALA A 70 -2.99 4.88 -32.36
N ASN A 71 -2.88 5.98 -31.61
CA ASN A 71 -4.03 6.77 -31.20
C ASN A 71 -4.58 7.58 -32.39
N LYS A 72 -5.80 7.24 -32.84
CA LYS A 72 -6.46 7.86 -33.99
C LYS A 72 -6.64 9.38 -33.84
N SER A 73 -6.92 9.88 -32.63
CA SER A 73 -7.09 11.31 -32.41
C SER A 73 -5.77 12.07 -32.55
N VAL A 74 -4.65 11.44 -32.13
CA VAL A 74 -3.30 12.01 -32.28
C VAL A 74 -2.87 11.98 -33.74
N ALA A 75 -3.11 10.88 -34.44
CA ALA A 75 -2.84 10.78 -35.88
C ALA A 75 -3.59 11.88 -36.66
N ARG A 76 -4.90 12.02 -36.40
CA ARG A 76 -5.73 13.07 -37.02
C ARG A 76 -5.21 14.48 -36.72
N TYR A 77 -4.79 14.75 -35.48
CA TYR A 77 -4.19 16.05 -35.13
C TYR A 77 -2.98 16.36 -36.02
N TYR A 78 -2.07 15.41 -36.21
CA TYR A 78 -0.89 15.62 -37.07
C TYR A 78 -1.26 15.72 -38.56
N GLU A 79 -2.20 14.92 -39.04
CA GLU A 79 -2.67 14.94 -40.43
C GLU A 79 -3.36 16.26 -40.80
N GLU A 80 -4.22 16.78 -39.92
CA GLU A 80 -5.08 17.94 -40.22
C GLU A 80 -4.45 19.28 -39.80
N PHE A 81 -3.53 19.29 -38.83
CA PHE A 81 -3.00 20.54 -38.25
C PHE A 81 -1.53 20.49 -37.85
N GLY A 82 -1.14 19.57 -36.96
CA GLY A 82 0.16 19.52 -36.32
C GLY A 82 1.33 19.16 -37.25
N GLY A 83 1.05 18.71 -38.47
CA GLY A 83 2.04 18.33 -39.48
C GLY A 83 2.84 17.09 -39.06
N LYS A 84 4.09 17.31 -38.63
CA LYS A 84 4.99 16.23 -38.20
C LYS A 84 5.59 16.51 -36.81
N PRO A 85 5.91 15.47 -36.02
CA PRO A 85 6.67 15.63 -34.79
C PRO A 85 7.97 16.39 -35.05
N LEU A 86 8.40 17.20 -34.06
CA LEU A 86 9.60 18.04 -34.16
C LEU A 86 9.56 19.08 -35.29
N SER A 87 8.39 19.41 -35.82
CA SER A 87 8.22 20.55 -36.73
C SER A 87 8.30 21.89 -35.98
N HIS A 88 8.48 22.99 -36.72
CA HIS A 88 8.42 24.33 -36.14
C HIS A 88 7.12 24.59 -35.36
N LEU A 89 5.97 24.18 -35.91
CA LEU A 89 4.68 24.31 -35.25
C LEU A 89 4.60 23.46 -33.96
N SER A 90 5.18 22.25 -33.97
CA SER A 90 5.28 21.42 -32.76
C SER A 90 6.21 22.02 -31.71
N GLU A 91 7.34 22.62 -32.10
CA GLU A 91 8.24 23.32 -31.19
C GLU A 91 7.54 24.50 -30.53
N GLU A 92 6.80 25.30 -31.31
CA GLU A 92 6.08 26.48 -30.83
C GLU A 92 4.96 26.14 -29.84
N LEU A 93 4.20 25.07 -30.11
CA LEU A 93 3.01 24.73 -29.33
C LEU A 93 3.25 23.70 -28.22
N LEU A 94 4.12 22.71 -28.46
CA LEU A 94 4.21 21.50 -27.63
C LEU A 94 5.53 21.39 -26.87
N HIS A 95 6.56 22.14 -27.25
CA HIS A 95 7.86 22.12 -26.58
C HIS A 95 8.04 23.30 -25.64
N THR A 96 9.01 23.18 -24.74
CA THR A 96 9.32 24.21 -23.74
C THR A 96 10.83 24.29 -23.53
N LYS A 97 11.27 25.38 -22.90
CA LYS A 97 12.69 25.66 -22.65
C LYS A 97 12.95 25.72 -21.15
N TYR A 98 14.11 25.24 -20.75
CA TYR A 98 14.58 25.35 -19.38
C TYR A 98 15.17 26.74 -19.12
N ILE A 99 15.01 27.24 -17.89
CA ILE A 99 15.65 28.47 -17.43
C ILE A 99 16.65 28.08 -16.33
N ASN A 100 17.89 28.57 -16.45
CA ASN A 100 18.87 28.40 -15.38
C ASN A 100 18.46 29.26 -14.18
N ARG A 101 18.17 28.60 -13.05
CA ARG A 101 17.71 29.26 -11.81
C ARG A 101 18.80 29.40 -10.75
N THR A 102 20.05 29.04 -11.05
CA THR A 102 21.14 29.07 -10.07
C THR A 102 21.50 30.50 -9.64
N THR A 103 21.27 31.49 -10.50
CA THR A 103 21.55 32.91 -10.25
C THR A 103 20.44 33.66 -9.50
N VAL A 104 19.30 33.02 -9.20
CA VAL A 104 18.16 33.67 -8.50
C VAL A 104 18.30 33.61 -6.97
N LEU A 105 19.40 33.03 -6.45
CA LEU A 105 19.64 32.83 -5.01
C LEU A 105 20.93 33.50 -4.50
N TYR A 106 21.34 34.64 -5.06
CA TYR A 106 22.39 35.51 -4.50
C TYR A 106 21.92 36.95 -4.41
#